data_AF-A0A842NMK8-F1
#
_entry.id   AF-A0A842NMK8-F1
#
_cell.length_a   1.000
_cell.length_b   1.000
_cell.length_c   1.000
_cell.angle_alpha   90.00
_cell.angle_beta   90.00
_cell.angle_gamma   90.00
#
_symmetry.space_group_name_H-M   'P 1'
#
loop_
_entity.id
_entity.type
_entity.pdbx_description
1 polymer ?
#
loop_
_entity_poly.entity_id
_entity_poly.type
_entity_poly.pdbx_seq_one_letter_code
_entity_poly.pdbx_strand_id
1 'polypeptide(L)'
;MLVGIVGKPNCGKSTFFKALTLADVEIANYPFATIKPNHGVGFIRVECVDKEFNTQCNPREGFCVNHIRFVPVDVIDVAGLVPGAHEGKGMGNQFLSDLNQADALVHVIDCSGGTNEKGESVDSGSHDPAKDIIFLETELDHWYFGILKKGWEKFARQVQQEHREIAVSLAKQLSGLGVDEDMSKKVINSVGVNKETPSSWTEEELMKLATQFRKLTKPIVIAANKIDVPGAIENLERLKKEFPDYMILPCSAESELALKEAVKHKLINYIPGDNKFSIIDKGKIS
;
A
#
# COMPACT_ATOMS: atom_id res chain seq x y z
N MET A 1 -9.63 -9.23 0.55
CA MET A 1 -9.04 -7.89 0.65
C MET A 1 -7.55 -8.06 0.45
N LEU A 2 -6.99 -7.39 -0.56
CA LEU A 2 -5.58 -7.47 -0.92
C LEU A 2 -4.89 -6.15 -0.58
N VAL A 3 -3.82 -6.21 0.21
CA VAL A 3 -3.02 -5.02 0.54
C VAL A 3 -1.72 -5.02 -0.24
N GLY A 4 -1.49 -3.95 -1.02
CA GLY A 4 -0.28 -3.77 -1.81
C GLY A 4 0.80 -3.05 -1.02
N ILE A 5 1.98 -3.65 -0.89
CA ILE A 5 3.13 -3.01 -0.28
C ILE A 5 3.97 -2.35 -1.37
N VAL A 6 4.15 -1.04 -1.24
CA VAL A 6 4.88 -0.21 -2.21
C VAL A 6 5.97 0.59 -1.54
N GLY A 7 6.97 0.97 -2.33
CA GLY A 7 8.09 1.77 -1.87
C GLY A 7 9.24 1.63 -2.84
N LYS A 8 10.19 2.56 -2.76
CA LYS A 8 11.42 2.51 -3.54
C LYS A 8 12.32 1.34 -3.11
N PRO A 9 13.31 0.94 -3.92
CA PRO A 9 14.33 -0.02 -3.47
C PRO A 9 15.02 0.43 -2.17
N ASN A 10 15.41 -0.51 -1.32
CA ASN A 10 16.18 -0.28 -0.08
C ASN A 10 15.51 0.60 1.02
N CYS A 11 14.24 1.00 0.87
CA CYS A 11 13.47 1.60 1.97
C CYS A 11 13.10 0.59 3.07
N GLY A 12 13.38 -0.70 2.87
CA GLY A 12 13.02 -1.79 3.77
C GLY A 12 11.69 -2.47 3.42
N LYS A 13 11.14 -2.23 2.22
CA LYS A 13 9.91 -2.87 1.70
C LYS A 13 9.91 -4.40 1.83
N SER A 14 10.94 -5.09 1.32
CA SER A 14 10.99 -6.55 1.37
C SER A 14 11.18 -7.08 2.80
N THR A 15 11.91 -6.35 3.65
CA THR A 15 12.01 -6.65 5.09
C THR A 15 10.66 -6.48 5.76
N PHE A 16 9.92 -5.41 5.44
CA PHE A 16 8.58 -5.15 5.95
C PHE A 16 7.58 -6.23 5.50
N PHE A 17 7.63 -6.67 4.24
CA PHE A 17 6.83 -7.78 3.75
C PHE A 17 7.14 -9.08 4.49
N LYS A 18 8.43 -9.42 4.70
CA LYS A 18 8.85 -10.57 5.51
C LYS A 18 8.50 -10.45 6.98
N ALA A 19 8.47 -9.24 7.52
CA ALA A 19 8.06 -8.99 8.89
C ALA A 19 6.54 -9.15 9.03
N LEU A 20 5.75 -8.75 8.04
CA LEU A 20 4.28 -8.94 8.05
C LEU A 20 3.88 -10.39 7.84
N THR A 21 4.53 -11.06 6.89
CA THR A 21 4.27 -12.46 6.58
C THR A 21 5.01 -13.35 7.59
N LEU A 22 4.35 -14.38 8.12
CA LEU A 22 5.10 -15.41 8.84
C LEU A 22 5.83 -16.21 7.77
N ALA A 23 7.13 -16.00 7.62
CA ALA A 23 7.97 -16.46 6.51
C ALA A 23 8.13 -18.00 6.35
N ASP A 24 7.15 -18.79 6.79
CA ASP A 24 6.97 -20.20 6.43
C ASP A 24 5.77 -20.37 5.46
N VAL A 25 5.37 -19.32 4.73
CA VAL A 25 4.56 -19.53 3.52
C VAL A 25 5.48 -20.18 2.50
N GLU A 26 5.42 -21.51 2.42
CA GLU A 26 5.87 -22.24 1.23
C GLU A 26 5.43 -21.42 0.02
N ILE A 27 6.40 -21.03 -0.80
CA ILE A 27 6.16 -20.50 -2.13
C ILE A 27 5.31 -21.57 -2.82
N ALA A 28 3.99 -21.43 -2.77
CA ALA A 28 3.09 -22.37 -3.39
C ALA A 28 3.40 -22.30 -4.88
N ASN A 29 4.07 -23.33 -5.38
CA ASN A 29 4.40 -23.50 -6.79
C ASN A 29 3.09 -23.64 -7.58
N TYR A 30 2.47 -22.51 -7.91
CA TYR A 30 1.47 -22.49 -8.96
C TYR A 30 2.21 -22.71 -10.29
N PRO A 31 1.93 -23.78 -11.07
CA PRO A 31 2.80 -24.26 -12.17
C PRO A 31 2.94 -23.33 -13.40
N PHE A 32 2.57 -22.06 -13.29
CA PHE A 32 2.51 -21.08 -14.38
C PHE A 32 2.93 -19.67 -13.92
N ALA A 33 3.91 -19.54 -13.02
CA ALA A 33 4.33 -18.25 -12.48
C ALA A 33 5.39 -17.57 -13.38
N THR A 34 4.93 -16.84 -14.39
CA THR A 34 5.67 -15.75 -15.03
C THR A 34 5.97 -14.70 -13.97
N ILE A 35 7.23 -14.50 -13.56
CA ILE A 35 7.73 -13.54 -12.53
C ILE A 35 6.59 -12.74 -11.85
N LYS A 36 5.87 -13.39 -10.93
CA LYS A 36 4.70 -12.81 -10.27
C LYS A 36 5.15 -11.99 -9.05
N PRO A 37 4.46 -10.90 -8.69
CA PRO A 37 4.68 -10.22 -7.41
C PRO A 37 4.63 -11.24 -6.25
N ASN A 38 5.45 -11.03 -5.22
CA ASN A 38 5.47 -11.96 -4.09
C ASN A 38 4.15 -11.85 -3.34
N HIS A 39 3.30 -12.86 -3.46
CA HIS A 39 2.05 -12.96 -2.71
C HIS A 39 2.32 -13.61 -1.35
N GLY A 40 1.74 -13.08 -0.30
CA GLY A 40 1.88 -13.58 1.06
C GLY A 40 0.62 -13.37 1.88
N VAL A 41 0.62 -13.94 3.09
CA VAL A 41 -0.47 -13.77 4.05
C VAL A 41 0.08 -13.04 5.27
N GLY A 42 -0.41 -11.83 5.49
CA GLY A 42 -0.22 -11.07 6.73
C GLY A 42 -1.33 -11.39 7.73
N PHE A 43 -1.24 -10.84 8.94
CA PHE A 43 -2.24 -11.07 9.98
C PHE A 43 -2.63 -9.77 10.69
N ILE A 44 -3.94 -9.56 10.83
CA ILE A 44 -4.51 -8.51 11.68
C ILE A 44 -4.80 -9.11 13.06
N ARG A 45 -4.44 -8.37 14.10
CA ARG A 45 -4.67 -8.74 15.50
C ARG A 45 -6.01 -8.20 15.97
N VAL A 46 -6.82 -9.07 16.57
CA VAL A 46 -8.11 -8.71 17.16
C VAL A 46 -8.23 -9.40 18.50
N GLU A 47 -8.79 -8.73 19.51
CA GLU A 47 -9.12 -9.40 20.77
C GLU A 47 -10.10 -10.54 20.50
N CYS A 48 -9.79 -11.72 21.02
CA CYS A 48 -10.64 -12.88 20.82
C CYS A 48 -11.80 -12.85 21.82
N VAL A 49 -13.01 -13.12 21.30
CA VAL A 49 -14.22 -13.24 22.10
C VAL A 49 -14.18 -14.48 23.03
N ASP A 50 -13.22 -15.38 22.84
CA ASP A 50 -13.08 -16.59 23.65
C ASP A 50 -12.88 -16.29 25.16
N LYS A 51 -12.29 -15.13 25.47
CA LYS A 51 -12.15 -14.58 26.82
C LYS A 51 -13.50 -14.30 27.49
N GLU A 52 -14.52 -13.89 26.73
CA GLU A 52 -15.86 -13.63 27.27
C GLU A 52 -16.61 -14.93 27.55
N PHE A 53 -16.32 -15.98 26.79
CA PHE A 53 -16.98 -17.28 26.91
C PHE A 53 -16.21 -18.29 27.77
N ASN A 54 -15.09 -17.89 28.39
CA ASN A 54 -14.18 -18.78 29.14
C ASN A 54 -13.86 -20.07 28.36
N THR A 55 -13.65 -19.94 27.05
CA THR A 55 -13.35 -21.06 26.15
C THR A 55 -12.04 -20.80 25.41
N GLN A 56 -11.55 -21.82 24.70
CA GLN A 56 -10.40 -21.70 23.82
C GLN A 56 -10.87 -21.63 22.36
N CYS A 57 -10.49 -20.55 21.66
CA CYS A 57 -10.79 -20.42 20.24
C CYS A 57 -10.06 -21.49 19.42
N ASN A 58 -10.78 -22.13 18.49
CA ASN A 58 -10.22 -23.02 17.48
C ASN A 58 -10.64 -22.54 16.08
N PRO A 59 -9.98 -21.51 15.51
CA PRO A 59 -10.38 -20.91 14.25
C PRO A 59 -10.02 -21.81 13.05
N ARG A 60 -10.88 -21.85 12.03
CA ARG A 60 -10.59 -22.55 10.76
C ARG A 60 -9.52 -21.85 9.91
N GLU A 61 -9.48 -20.52 10.02
CA GLU A 61 -8.54 -19.66 9.30
C GLU A 61 -7.81 -18.76 10.30
N GLY A 62 -6.51 -18.61 10.11
CA GLY A 62 -5.63 -17.92 11.06
C GLY A 62 -5.36 -18.73 12.31
N PHE A 63 -5.04 -18.05 13.40
CA PHE A 63 -4.74 -18.70 14.68
C PHE A 63 -5.09 -17.79 15.87
N CYS A 64 -5.16 -18.37 17.06
CA CYS A 64 -5.38 -17.63 18.31
C CYS A 64 -4.23 -17.92 19.28
N VAL A 65 -3.59 -16.88 19.80
CA VAL A 65 -2.54 -16.98 20.83
C VAL A 65 -2.89 -16.05 21.96
N ASN A 66 -2.98 -16.57 23.19
CA ASN A 66 -3.24 -15.80 24.41
C ASN A 66 -4.47 -14.88 24.28
N HIS A 67 -5.59 -15.40 23.77
CA HIS A 67 -6.83 -14.65 23.54
C HIS A 67 -6.71 -13.52 22.51
N ILE A 68 -5.69 -13.55 21.66
CA ILE A 68 -5.51 -12.64 20.53
C ILE A 68 -5.66 -13.45 19.25
N ARG A 69 -6.67 -13.09 18.46
CA ARG A 69 -6.95 -13.70 17.16
C ARG A 69 -6.14 -13.01 16.06
N PHE A 70 -5.50 -13.81 15.23
CA PHE A 70 -4.76 -13.40 14.05
C PHE A 70 -5.60 -13.73 12.81
N VAL A 71 -6.26 -12.72 12.26
CA VAL A 71 -7.10 -12.85 11.06
C VAL A 71 -6.20 -12.69 9.82
N PRO A 72 -6.15 -13.67 8.91
CA PRO A 72 -5.29 -13.59 7.74
C PRO A 72 -5.77 -12.50 6.78
N VAL A 73 -4.82 -11.80 6.16
CA VAL A 73 -5.06 -10.81 5.10
C VAL A 73 -4.05 -11.02 3.99
N ASP A 74 -4.52 -11.06 2.76
CA ASP A 74 -3.64 -11.20 1.60
C ASP A 74 -2.82 -9.93 1.38
N VAL A 75 -1.53 -10.12 1.18
CA VAL A 75 -0.57 -9.05 0.92
C VAL A 75 0.22 -9.35 -0.34
N ILE A 76 0.47 -8.32 -1.16
CA ILE A 76 1.38 -8.43 -2.31
C ILE A 76 2.55 -7.48 -2.13
N ASP A 77 3.76 -8.00 -2.33
CA ASP A 77 4.95 -7.18 -2.47
C ASP A 77 5.07 -6.73 -3.92
N VAL A 78 4.82 -5.44 -4.18
CA VAL A 78 4.91 -4.90 -5.53
C VAL A 78 6.35 -4.42 -5.75
N ALA A 79 6.94 -4.72 -6.91
CA ALA A 79 8.35 -4.43 -7.21
C ALA A 79 8.69 -2.93 -7.00
N GLY A 80 9.95 -2.59 -6.73
CA GLY A 80 10.32 -1.18 -6.44
C GLY A 80 9.93 -0.22 -7.56
N LEU A 81 9.29 0.91 -7.23
CA LEU A 81 9.01 1.97 -8.20
C LEU A 81 10.31 2.58 -8.70
N VAL A 82 10.40 2.75 -10.01
CA VAL A 82 11.44 3.52 -10.69
C VAL A 82 10.77 4.75 -11.31
N PRO A 83 11.39 5.95 -11.27
CA PRO A 83 10.85 7.15 -11.90
C PRO A 83 10.45 6.95 -13.36
N GLY A 84 9.29 7.50 -13.75
CA GLY A 84 8.77 7.43 -15.13
C GLY A 84 8.04 6.13 -15.47
N ALA A 85 7.60 5.36 -14.47
CA ALA A 85 6.85 4.12 -14.69
C ALA A 85 5.52 4.34 -15.43
N HIS A 86 4.88 5.50 -15.23
CA HIS A 86 3.64 5.88 -15.91
C HIS A 86 3.79 6.16 -17.42
N GLU A 87 5.01 6.42 -17.93
CA GLU A 87 5.25 6.68 -19.37
C GLU A 87 5.13 5.42 -20.25
N GLY A 88 4.91 4.24 -19.64
CA GLY A 88 4.65 2.99 -20.35
C GLY A 88 5.88 2.37 -21.03
N LYS A 89 7.09 2.83 -20.74
CA LYS A 89 8.34 2.20 -21.18
C LYS A 89 8.74 1.10 -20.19
N GLY A 90 8.59 -0.17 -20.58
CA GLY A 90 9.12 -1.32 -19.82
C GLY A 90 8.22 -1.87 -18.71
N MET A 91 8.82 -2.37 -17.61
CA MET A 91 8.14 -3.08 -16.50
C MET A 91 7.16 -2.23 -15.67
N GLY A 92 7.11 -0.90 -15.88
CA GLY A 92 6.25 0.03 -15.13
C GLY A 92 4.75 -0.21 -15.31
N ASN A 93 4.29 -0.58 -16.50
CA ASN A 93 2.87 -0.91 -16.73
C ASN A 93 2.44 -2.19 -16.01
N GLN A 94 3.33 -3.18 -15.91
CA GLN A 94 3.05 -4.42 -15.20
C GLN A 94 2.96 -4.17 -13.70
N PHE A 95 3.85 -3.33 -13.16
CA PHE A 95 3.80 -2.87 -11.78
C PHE A 95 2.48 -2.16 -11.43
N LEU A 96 2.03 -1.22 -12.27
CA LEU A 96 0.79 -0.48 -12.03
C LEU A 96 -0.45 -1.40 -12.15
N SER A 97 -0.38 -2.42 -13.01
CA SER A 97 -1.40 -3.46 -13.09
C SER A 97 -1.43 -4.35 -11.83
N ASP A 98 -0.28 -4.61 -11.21
CA ASP A 98 -0.23 -5.35 -9.94
C ASP A 98 -0.80 -4.50 -8.79
N LEU A 99 -0.50 -3.20 -8.77
CA LEU A 99 -1.15 -2.26 -7.82
C LEU A 99 -2.65 -2.17 -7.99
N ASN A 100 -3.14 -2.35 -9.22
CA ASN A 100 -4.56 -2.31 -9.47
C ASN A 100 -5.33 -3.42 -8.72
N GLN A 101 -4.68 -4.57 -8.49
CA GLN A 101 -5.28 -5.69 -7.77
C GLN A 101 -5.45 -5.40 -6.27
N ALA A 102 -4.65 -4.49 -5.71
CA ALA A 102 -4.69 -4.17 -4.29
C ALA A 102 -5.85 -3.23 -3.94
N ASP A 103 -6.62 -3.55 -2.91
CA ASP A 103 -7.71 -2.72 -2.40
C ASP A 103 -7.20 -1.52 -1.59
N ALA A 104 -6.00 -1.62 -1.03
CA ALA A 104 -5.33 -0.56 -0.27
C ALA A 104 -3.82 -0.67 -0.42
N LEU A 105 -3.10 0.44 -0.24
CA LEU A 105 -1.65 0.49 -0.37
C LEU A 105 -0.98 0.84 0.97
N VAL A 106 0.09 0.13 1.30
CA VAL A 106 1.03 0.50 2.37
C VAL A 106 2.29 1.00 1.72
N HIS A 107 2.51 2.31 1.79
CA HIS A 107 3.71 2.96 1.28
C HIS A 107 4.81 2.95 2.33
N VAL A 108 5.78 2.06 2.16
CA VAL A 108 6.99 1.97 2.98
C VAL A 108 7.98 3.03 2.51
N ILE A 109 8.29 3.98 3.39
CA ILE A 109 9.29 5.03 3.15
C ILE A 109 10.45 4.88 4.12
N ASP A 110 11.63 5.34 3.71
CA ASP A 110 12.79 5.43 4.60
C ASP A 110 12.75 6.74 5.37
N CYS A 111 12.28 6.69 6.61
CA CYS A 111 12.12 7.89 7.43
C CYS A 111 13.47 8.51 7.86
N SER A 112 14.56 7.74 7.79
CA SER A 112 15.90 8.22 8.13
C SER A 112 16.51 9.14 7.06
N GLY A 113 15.96 9.15 5.84
CA GLY A 113 16.54 9.86 4.71
C GLY A 113 17.87 9.26 4.21
N GLY A 114 18.19 8.03 4.62
CA GLY A 114 19.42 7.31 4.23
C GLY A 114 19.34 6.60 2.86
N THR A 115 18.31 6.87 2.07
CA THR A 115 18.18 6.35 0.70
C THR A 115 17.75 7.45 -0.25
N ASN A 116 18.40 7.55 -1.41
CA ASN A 116 18.04 8.54 -2.44
C ASN A 116 16.80 8.09 -3.26
N GLU A 117 16.41 8.87 -4.28
CA GLU A 117 15.24 8.59 -5.14
C GLU A 117 15.32 7.26 -5.89
N LYS A 118 16.53 6.78 -6.22
CA LYS A 118 16.77 5.50 -6.90
C LYS A 118 16.84 4.32 -5.92
N GLY A 119 16.80 4.59 -4.62
CA GLY A 119 17.01 3.60 -3.58
C GLY A 119 18.47 3.27 -3.32
N GLU A 120 19.43 4.06 -3.79
CA GLU A 120 20.83 3.89 -3.41
C GLU A 120 21.04 4.40 -1.98
N SER A 121 21.89 3.72 -1.22
CA SER A 121 22.21 4.11 0.16
C SER A 121 23.04 5.39 0.17
N VAL A 122 22.61 6.37 0.96
CA VAL A 122 23.28 7.66 1.17
C VAL A 122 23.35 7.94 2.67
N ASP A 123 24.15 8.93 3.07
CA ASP A 123 24.23 9.32 4.49
C ASP A 123 22.85 9.73 5.02
N SER A 124 22.52 9.32 6.25
CA SER A 124 21.22 9.62 6.87
C SER A 124 20.95 11.11 6.91
N GLY A 125 19.72 11.52 6.55
CA GLY A 125 19.32 12.92 6.41
C GLY A 125 19.68 13.59 5.08
N SER A 126 20.38 12.89 4.17
CA SER A 126 20.74 13.45 2.85
C SER A 126 19.55 13.56 1.90
N HIS A 127 18.54 12.71 2.06
CA HIS A 127 17.31 12.71 1.26
C HIS A 127 16.10 13.07 2.10
N ASP A 128 15.17 13.82 1.51
CA ASP A 128 13.92 14.18 2.16
C ASP A 128 12.85 13.12 1.90
N PRO A 129 12.38 12.38 2.93
CA PRO A 129 11.36 11.35 2.75
C PRO A 129 10.01 11.89 2.23
N ALA A 130 9.74 13.21 2.38
CA ALA A 130 8.54 13.84 1.82
C ALA A 130 8.48 13.70 0.30
N LYS A 131 9.63 13.74 -0.37
CA LYS A 131 9.74 13.56 -1.82
C LYS A 131 9.28 12.17 -2.25
N ASP A 132 9.55 11.15 -1.44
CA ASP A 132 9.14 9.78 -1.78
C ASP A 132 7.60 9.67 -1.77
N ILE A 133 6.93 10.29 -0.79
CA ILE A 133 5.46 10.34 -0.69
C ILE A 133 4.87 11.02 -1.92
N ILE A 134 5.34 12.23 -2.24
CA ILE A 134 4.88 13.03 -3.38
C ILE A 134 5.12 12.29 -4.69
N PHE A 135 6.27 11.62 -4.82
CA PHE A 135 6.64 10.86 -6.00
C PHE A 135 5.63 9.73 -6.28
N LEU A 136 5.31 8.91 -5.28
CA LEU A 136 4.31 7.84 -5.45
C LEU A 136 2.94 8.42 -5.84
N GLU A 137 2.50 9.47 -5.17
CA GLU A 137 1.19 10.11 -5.47
C GLU A 137 1.14 10.62 -6.91
N THR A 138 2.21 11.29 -7.35
CA THR A 138 2.32 11.85 -8.69
C THR A 138 2.30 10.74 -9.76
N GLU A 139 3.07 9.67 -9.58
CA GLU A 139 3.11 8.55 -10.52
C GLU A 139 1.74 7.85 -10.64
N LEU A 140 1.03 7.64 -9.51
CA LEU A 140 -0.31 7.04 -9.53
C LEU A 140 -1.33 7.96 -10.20
N ASP A 141 -1.30 9.27 -9.93
CA ASP A 141 -2.21 10.24 -10.56
C ASP A 141 -2.02 10.29 -12.07
N HIS A 142 -0.77 10.35 -12.53
CA HIS A 142 -0.46 10.32 -13.96
C HIS A 142 -0.86 9.00 -14.62
N TRP A 143 -0.76 7.87 -13.93
CA TRP A 143 -1.23 6.60 -14.45
C TRP A 143 -2.75 6.56 -14.60
N TYR A 144 -3.52 6.99 -13.59
CA TYR A 144 -4.98 7.11 -13.68
C TYR A 144 -5.39 8.07 -14.81
N PHE A 145 -4.69 9.21 -14.93
CA PHE A 145 -4.90 10.15 -16.01
C PHE A 145 -4.62 9.53 -17.39
N GLY A 146 -3.55 8.75 -17.52
CA GLY A 146 -3.22 8.03 -18.74
C GLY A 146 -4.32 7.05 -19.16
N ILE A 147 -4.92 6.33 -18.20
CA ILE A 147 -6.04 5.42 -18.44
C ILE A 147 -7.28 6.19 -18.91
N LEU A 148 -7.61 7.30 -18.24
CA LEU A 148 -8.75 8.14 -18.59
C LEU A 148 -8.59 8.79 -19.96
N LYS A 149 -7.42 9.36 -20.23
CA LYS A 149 -7.07 10.05 -21.48
C LYS A 149 -7.11 9.09 -22.67
N LYS A 150 -6.71 7.82 -22.47
CA LYS A 150 -6.69 6.80 -23.51
C LYS A 150 -8.11 6.49 -24.01
N GLY A 151 -8.47 7.08 -25.14
CA GLY A 151 -9.79 6.89 -25.75
C GLY A 151 -10.86 7.85 -25.24
N TRP A 152 -10.48 8.87 -24.44
CA TRP A 152 -11.41 9.86 -23.90
C TRP A 152 -12.28 10.51 -24.97
N GLU A 153 -11.69 10.95 -26.09
CA GLU A 153 -12.43 11.65 -27.14
C GLU A 153 -13.58 10.82 -27.72
N LYS A 154 -13.35 9.52 -27.93
CA LYS A 154 -14.38 8.60 -28.45
C LYS A 154 -15.46 8.36 -27.40
N PHE A 155 -15.04 8.10 -26.16
CA PHE A 155 -15.93 7.90 -25.03
C PHE A 155 -16.84 9.12 -24.80
N ALA A 156 -16.25 10.32 -24.73
CA ALA A 156 -16.96 11.56 -24.49
C ALA A 156 -17.99 11.87 -25.58
N ARG A 157 -17.63 11.71 -26.86
CA ARG A 157 -18.57 11.88 -27.99
C ARG A 157 -19.72 10.89 -27.93
N GLN A 158 -19.44 9.63 -27.59
CA GLN A 158 -20.47 8.60 -27.50
C GLN A 158 -21.46 8.90 -26.36
N VAL A 159 -20.97 9.24 -25.17
CA VAL A 159 -21.83 9.57 -24.02
C VAL A 159 -22.75 10.76 -24.34
N GLN A 160 -22.21 11.79 -25.01
CA GLN A 160 -22.96 12.97 -25.39
C GLN A 160 -24.01 12.68 -26.47
N GLN A 161 -23.68 11.90 -27.51
CA GLN A 161 -24.62 11.56 -28.58
C GLN A 161 -25.75 10.64 -28.11
N GLU A 162 -25.44 9.70 -27.20
CA GLU A 162 -26.42 8.76 -26.68
C GLU A 162 -27.17 9.28 -25.45
N HIS A 163 -26.91 10.52 -25.01
CA HIS A 163 -27.47 11.12 -23.80
C HIS A 163 -27.37 10.21 -22.56
N ARG A 164 -26.27 9.45 -22.45
CA ARG A 164 -26.04 8.55 -21.33
C ARG A 164 -25.60 9.34 -20.10
N GLU A 165 -25.89 8.80 -18.93
CA GLU A 165 -25.33 9.34 -17.69
C GLU A 165 -23.81 9.11 -17.67
N ILE A 166 -23.04 10.20 -17.61
CA ILE A 166 -21.58 10.16 -17.60
C ILE A 166 -21.03 9.38 -16.40
N ALA A 167 -21.68 9.46 -15.24
CA ALA A 167 -21.26 8.74 -14.03
C ALA A 167 -21.34 7.23 -14.19
N VAL A 168 -22.45 6.72 -14.75
CA VAL A 168 -22.62 5.29 -15.05
C VAL A 168 -21.62 4.82 -16.10
N SER A 169 -21.38 5.66 -17.11
CA SER A 169 -20.44 5.34 -18.19
C SER A 169 -18.99 5.29 -17.71
N LEU A 170 -18.60 6.22 -16.83
CA LEU A 170 -17.28 6.25 -16.19
C LEU A 170 -17.08 5.06 -15.26
N ALA A 171 -18.08 4.72 -14.44
CA ALA A 171 -18.04 3.54 -13.58
C ALA A 171 -17.81 2.26 -14.39
N LYS A 172 -18.46 2.13 -15.56
CA LYS A 172 -18.21 1.00 -16.47
C LYS A 172 -16.79 0.99 -17.03
N GLN A 173 -16.30 2.14 -17.50
CA GLN A 173 -14.95 2.26 -18.06
C GLN A 173 -13.86 1.96 -17.02
N LEU A 174 -14.05 2.45 -15.79
CA LEU A 174 -13.09 2.31 -14.68
C LEU A 174 -13.42 1.16 -13.73
N SER A 175 -14.36 0.28 -14.09
CA SER A 175 -14.73 -0.88 -13.27
C SER A 175 -13.53 -1.77 -12.95
N GLY A 176 -12.56 -1.87 -13.88
CA GLY A 176 -11.31 -2.57 -13.67
C GLY A 176 -10.43 -1.97 -12.57
N LEU A 177 -10.63 -0.70 -12.20
CA LEU A 177 -9.93 -0.01 -11.10
C LEU A 177 -10.71 -0.08 -9.77
N GLY A 178 -11.84 -0.79 -9.73
CA GLY A 178 -12.72 -0.85 -8.56
C GLY A 178 -13.63 0.37 -8.41
N VAL A 179 -13.84 1.16 -9.46
CA VAL A 179 -14.76 2.32 -9.43
C VAL A 179 -16.20 1.85 -9.58
N ASP A 180 -17.06 2.25 -8.65
CA ASP A 180 -18.51 2.06 -8.73
C ASP A 180 -19.27 3.34 -9.17
N GLU A 181 -20.58 3.21 -9.36
CA GLU A 181 -21.45 4.32 -9.78
C GLU A 181 -21.55 5.43 -8.73
N ASP A 182 -21.55 5.09 -7.46
CA ASP A 182 -21.67 6.05 -6.36
C ASP A 182 -20.40 6.88 -6.20
N MET A 183 -19.23 6.24 -6.30
CA MET A 183 -17.93 6.88 -6.39
C MET A 183 -17.88 7.82 -7.59
N SER A 184 -18.31 7.36 -8.77
CA SER A 184 -18.32 8.19 -9.98
C SER A 184 -19.21 9.44 -9.83
N LYS A 185 -20.40 9.29 -9.24
CA LYS A 185 -21.30 10.43 -8.96
C LYS A 185 -20.66 11.41 -7.97
N LYS A 186 -20.05 10.91 -6.89
CA LYS A 186 -19.36 11.74 -5.88
C LYS A 186 -18.20 12.52 -6.51
N VAL A 187 -17.34 11.84 -7.28
CA VAL A 187 -16.17 12.45 -7.91
C VAL A 187 -16.57 13.54 -8.90
N ILE A 188 -17.52 13.26 -9.80
CA ILE A 188 -18.01 14.25 -10.77
C ILE A 188 -18.60 15.49 -10.06
N ASN A 189 -19.39 15.27 -8.99
CA ASN A 189 -19.94 16.38 -8.21
C ASN A 189 -18.85 17.18 -7.50
N SER A 190 -17.80 16.54 -6.99
CA SER A 190 -16.70 17.23 -6.30
C SER A 190 -15.81 18.06 -7.24
N VAL A 191 -15.58 17.60 -8.47
CA VAL A 191 -14.73 18.32 -9.44
C VAL A 191 -15.53 19.46 -10.11
N GLY A 192 -16.86 19.36 -10.15
CA GLY A 192 -17.72 20.42 -10.68
C GLY A 192 -17.70 20.54 -12.21
N VAL A 193 -17.39 19.46 -12.90
CA VAL A 193 -17.31 19.42 -14.37
C VAL A 193 -18.69 19.42 -15.04
N ASN A 194 -18.76 19.96 -16.26
CA ASN A 194 -20.00 19.97 -17.03
C ASN A 194 -20.40 18.56 -17.47
N LYS A 195 -21.48 18.03 -16.89
CA LYS A 195 -21.98 16.67 -17.14
C LYS A 195 -22.54 16.47 -18.55
N GLU A 196 -23.01 17.54 -19.20
CA GLU A 196 -23.69 17.48 -20.49
C GLU A 196 -22.72 17.51 -21.67
N THR A 197 -21.52 18.08 -21.47
CA THR A 197 -20.48 18.16 -22.50
C THR A 197 -19.15 17.55 -22.03
N PRO A 198 -19.06 16.21 -21.82
CA PRO A 198 -17.79 15.55 -21.49
C PRO A 198 -16.66 15.81 -22.49
N SER A 199 -17.01 16.14 -23.74
CA SER A 199 -16.03 16.42 -24.80
C SER A 199 -15.29 17.75 -24.61
N SER A 200 -15.82 18.67 -23.80
CA SER A 200 -15.19 19.95 -23.50
C SER A 200 -14.28 19.89 -22.28
N TRP A 201 -14.15 18.74 -21.63
CA TRP A 201 -13.33 18.60 -20.44
C TRP A 201 -11.85 18.76 -20.81
N THR A 202 -11.20 19.65 -20.08
CA THR A 202 -9.78 19.96 -20.21
C THR A 202 -8.92 18.86 -19.62
N GLU A 203 -7.64 18.81 -20.00
CA GLU A 203 -6.69 17.87 -19.40
C GLU A 203 -6.55 18.09 -17.88
N GLU A 204 -6.65 19.34 -17.41
CA GLU A 204 -6.62 19.65 -15.97
C GLU A 204 -7.82 19.07 -15.22
N GLU A 205 -9.02 19.12 -15.81
CA GLU A 205 -10.21 18.51 -15.22
C GLU A 205 -10.11 16.98 -15.18
N LEU A 206 -9.59 16.37 -16.25
CA LEU A 206 -9.32 14.94 -16.29
C LEU A 206 -8.28 14.52 -15.26
N MET A 207 -7.25 15.33 -15.05
CA MET A 207 -6.24 15.09 -14.00
C MET A 207 -6.86 15.16 -12.60
N LYS A 208 -7.71 16.16 -12.34
CA LYS A 208 -8.45 16.26 -11.06
C LYS A 208 -9.34 15.04 -10.84
N LEU A 209 -10.05 14.57 -11.88
CA LEU A 209 -10.84 13.34 -11.80
C LEU A 209 -9.96 12.13 -11.48
N ALA A 210 -8.82 11.98 -12.17
CA ALA A 210 -7.86 10.90 -11.94
C ALA A 210 -7.40 10.85 -10.47
N THR A 211 -6.95 11.99 -9.93
CA THR A 211 -6.55 12.16 -8.53
C THR A 211 -7.66 11.74 -7.57
N GLN A 212 -8.90 12.20 -7.80
CA GLN A 212 -10.02 11.88 -6.92
C GLN A 212 -10.42 10.40 -6.98
N PHE A 213 -10.45 9.80 -8.17
CA PHE A 213 -10.67 8.36 -8.30
C PHE A 213 -9.62 7.56 -7.55
N ARG A 214 -8.34 7.87 -7.75
CA ARG A 214 -7.22 7.21 -7.06
C ARG A 214 -7.34 7.32 -5.53
N LYS A 215 -7.71 8.49 -4.98
CA LYS A 215 -7.93 8.66 -3.53
C LYS A 215 -9.01 7.74 -2.98
N LEU A 216 -10.08 7.51 -3.74
CA LEU A 216 -11.18 6.64 -3.32
C LEU A 216 -10.89 5.16 -3.52
N THR A 217 -10.29 4.78 -4.65
CA THR A 217 -10.07 3.37 -5.01
C THR A 217 -8.82 2.78 -4.38
N LYS A 218 -7.80 3.61 -4.09
CA LYS A 218 -6.51 3.19 -3.54
C LYS A 218 -6.14 4.05 -2.32
N PRO A 219 -6.80 3.83 -1.17
CA PRO A 219 -6.37 4.46 0.08
C PRO A 219 -4.92 4.06 0.40
N ILE A 220 -4.11 5.04 0.82
CA ILE A 220 -2.68 4.85 1.10
C ILE A 220 -2.42 5.11 2.58
N VAL A 221 -1.78 4.15 3.24
CA VAL A 221 -1.20 4.31 4.58
C VAL A 221 0.32 4.36 4.44
N ILE A 222 0.97 5.27 5.16
CA ILE A 222 2.41 5.46 5.07
C ILE A 222 3.08 4.76 6.26
N ALA A 223 3.92 3.78 5.95
CA ALA A 223 4.78 3.10 6.90
C ALA A 223 6.15 3.80 6.90
N ALA A 224 6.34 4.69 7.88
CA ALA A 224 7.59 5.41 8.11
C ALA A 224 8.62 4.46 8.76
N ASN A 225 9.32 3.72 7.90
CA ASN A 225 10.24 2.66 8.30
C ASN A 225 11.61 3.21 8.72
N LYS A 226 12.40 2.36 9.39
CA LYS A 226 13.73 2.68 9.95
C LYS A 226 13.67 3.77 11.03
N ILE A 227 12.61 3.78 11.84
CA ILE A 227 12.46 4.73 12.95
C ILE A 227 13.55 4.57 14.03
N ASP A 228 14.19 3.40 14.06
CA ASP A 228 15.33 3.05 14.90
C ASP A 228 16.63 3.76 14.51
N VAL A 229 16.71 4.35 13.31
CA VAL A 229 17.88 5.10 12.84
C VAL A 229 17.85 6.54 13.35
N PRO A 230 18.99 7.12 13.79
CA PRO A 230 19.06 8.51 14.23
C PRO A 230 18.52 9.49 13.18
N GLY A 231 17.79 10.52 13.64
CA GLY A 231 17.16 11.52 12.78
C GLY A 231 15.80 11.12 12.19
N ALA A 232 15.42 9.84 12.23
CA ALA A 232 14.15 9.38 11.68
C ALA A 232 12.93 9.93 12.47
N ILE A 233 13.05 10.09 13.80
CA ILE A 233 11.97 10.61 14.65
C ILE A 233 11.64 12.07 14.32
N GLU A 234 12.66 12.91 14.12
CA GLU A 234 12.47 14.31 13.75
C GLU A 234 11.82 14.44 12.37
N ASN A 235 12.26 13.63 11.41
CA ASN A 235 11.63 13.55 10.09
C ASN A 235 10.18 13.09 10.19
N LEU A 236 9.85 12.09 11.02
CA LEU A 236 8.47 11.64 11.22
C LEU A 236 7.56 12.77 11.71
N GLU A 237 8.01 13.55 12.68
CA GLU A 237 7.24 14.70 13.19
C GLU A 237 7.04 15.77 12.12
N ARG A 238 8.05 16.02 11.28
CA ARG A 238 7.93 16.91 10.12
C ARG A 238 6.90 16.40 9.13
N LEU A 239 6.99 15.14 8.73
CA LEU A 239 6.08 14.51 7.76
C LEU A 239 4.62 14.53 8.23
N LYS A 240 4.36 14.28 9.52
CA LYS A 240 3.01 14.35 10.08
C LYS A 240 2.41 15.76 10.01
N LYS A 241 3.23 16.81 10.04
CA LYS A 241 2.77 18.20 9.90
C LYS A 241 2.56 18.59 8.43
N GLU A 242 3.41 18.11 7.54
CA GLU A 242 3.34 18.40 6.10
C GLU A 242 2.19 17.64 5.41
N PHE A 243 1.88 16.42 5.87
CA PHE A 243 0.88 15.53 5.28
C PHE A 243 -0.19 15.11 6.31
N PRO A 244 -1.02 16.06 6.79
CA PRO A 244 -2.01 15.78 7.84
C PRO A 244 -3.13 14.82 7.38
N ASP A 245 -3.38 14.74 6.08
CA ASP A 245 -4.41 13.89 5.50
C ASP A 245 -4.01 12.40 5.43
N TYR A 246 -2.72 12.10 5.57
CA TYR A 246 -2.20 10.74 5.49
C TYR A 246 -2.02 10.13 6.89
N MET A 247 -2.39 8.85 7.00
CA MET A 247 -2.04 8.06 8.19
C MET A 247 -0.57 7.64 8.09
N ILE A 248 0.30 8.34 8.84
CA ILE A 248 1.74 8.06 8.91
C ILE A 248 2.07 7.35 10.21
N LEU A 249 2.47 6.08 10.10
CA LEU A 249 2.78 5.23 11.24
C LEU A 249 4.29 4.92 11.29
N PRO A 250 4.97 5.17 12.42
CA PRO A 250 6.35 4.74 12.58
C PRO A 250 6.43 3.22 12.62
N CYS A 251 7.44 2.66 11.96
CA CYS A 251 7.76 1.24 12.07
C CYS A 251 9.26 0.98 12.00
N SER A 252 9.66 -0.17 12.52
CA SER A 252 11.00 -0.75 12.32
C SER A 252 10.81 -2.19 11.86
N ALA A 253 10.82 -2.38 10.54
CA ALA A 253 10.65 -3.69 9.94
C ALA A 253 11.71 -4.70 10.38
N GLU A 254 12.95 -4.24 10.53
CA GLU A 254 14.09 -5.06 10.95
C GLU A 254 13.94 -5.52 12.40
N SER A 255 13.53 -4.62 13.30
CA SER A 255 13.27 -4.96 14.70
C SER A 255 12.15 -6.00 14.83
N GLU A 256 11.04 -5.83 14.13
CA GLU A 256 9.92 -6.79 14.16
C GLU A 256 10.35 -8.17 13.63
N LEU A 257 11.12 -8.20 12.54
CA LEU A 257 11.62 -9.45 11.97
C LEU A 257 12.56 -10.17 12.96
N ALA A 258 13.49 -9.44 13.59
CA ALA A 258 14.39 -9.99 14.58
C ALA A 258 13.65 -10.57 15.80
N LEU A 259 12.61 -9.88 16.29
CA LEU A 259 11.76 -10.39 17.38
C LEU A 259 11.05 -11.68 16.99
N LYS A 260 10.50 -11.75 15.76
CA LYS A 260 9.84 -12.96 15.26
C LYS A 260 10.81 -14.14 15.12
N GLU A 261 12.00 -13.91 14.60
CA GLU A 261 13.06 -14.93 14.51
C GLU A 261 13.47 -15.42 15.91
N ALA A 262 13.61 -14.51 16.88
CA ALA A 262 13.92 -14.87 18.27
C ALA A 262 12.81 -15.73 18.91
N VAL A 263 11.54 -15.49 18.60
CA VAL A 263 10.41 -16.36 19.02
C VAL A 263 10.52 -17.74 18.38
N LYS A 264 10.83 -17.82 17.07
CA LYS A 264 11.02 -19.09 16.36
C LYS A 264 12.13 -19.94 16.98
N HIS A 265 13.20 -19.29 17.45
CA HIS A 265 14.30 -19.93 18.18
C HIS A 265 14.04 -20.12 19.68
N LYS A 266 12.84 -19.81 20.17
CA LYS A 266 12.43 -19.93 21.58
C LYS A 266 13.33 -19.16 22.56
N LEU A 267 13.91 -18.05 22.10
CA LEU A 267 14.79 -17.18 22.90
C LEU A 267 13.98 -16.18 23.74
N ILE A 268 12.85 -15.73 23.19
CA ILE A 268 11.96 -14.75 23.81
C ILE A 268 10.50 -15.23 23.78
N ASN A 269 9.71 -14.77 24.73
CA ASN A 269 8.27 -14.82 24.68
C ASN A 269 7.76 -13.44 24.23
N TYR A 270 7.23 -13.40 23.02
CA TYR A 270 6.76 -12.21 22.32
C TYR A 270 5.61 -12.59 21.42
N ILE A 271 4.56 -11.78 21.44
CA ILE A 271 3.46 -11.88 20.47
C ILE A 271 3.69 -10.79 19.42
N PRO A 272 3.74 -11.12 18.12
CA PRO A 272 3.93 -10.13 17.05
C PRO A 272 3.09 -8.87 17.22
N GLY A 273 3.73 -7.70 17.12
CA GLY A 273 3.13 -6.38 17.34
C GLY A 273 2.93 -5.97 18.80
N ASP A 274 3.39 -6.73 19.80
CA ASP A 274 3.37 -6.27 21.20
C ASP A 274 4.41 -5.19 21.48
N ASN A 275 4.11 -4.34 22.45
CA ASN A 275 5.04 -3.29 22.90
C ASN A 275 6.15 -3.83 23.83
N LYS A 276 6.04 -5.08 24.27
CA LYS A 276 6.95 -5.69 25.25
C LYS A 276 7.20 -7.15 24.88
N PHE A 277 8.41 -7.63 25.18
CA PHE A 277 8.76 -9.04 25.14
C PHE A 277 9.47 -9.42 26.44
N SER A 278 9.54 -10.72 26.71
CA SER A 278 10.28 -11.27 27.85
C SER A 278 11.33 -12.26 27.37
N ILE A 279 12.51 -12.22 27.97
CA ILE A 279 13.62 -13.11 27.61
C ILE A 279 13.46 -14.43 28.37
N ILE A 280 13.49 -15.55 27.65
CA ILE A 280 13.36 -16.89 28.23
C ILE A 280 14.75 -17.41 28.64
N ASP A 281 15.78 -17.19 27.80
CA ASP A 281 17.14 -17.69 28.04
C ASP A 281 18.18 -16.61 27.74
N LYS A 282 18.78 -16.02 28.79
CA LYS A 282 19.82 -14.98 28.66
C LYS A 282 21.15 -15.54 28.14
N GLY A 283 21.39 -16.85 28.20
CA GLY A 283 22.67 -17.47 27.83
C GLY A 283 22.91 -17.62 26.34
N LYS A 284 21.87 -17.48 25.51
CA LYS A 284 21.93 -17.63 24.03
C LYS A 284 21.82 -16.31 23.26
N ILE A 285 21.71 -15.18 23.96
CA ILE A 285 21.46 -13.85 23.39
C ILE A 285 22.74 -12.98 23.42
N SER A 286 23.88 -13.53 23.85
CA SER A 286 25.18 -12.84 23.82
C SER A 286 25.84 -12.86 22.45
#